data_AF-A0A1Z4NN40-F1
#
_entry.id   AF-A0A1Z4NN40-F1
#
_cell.length_a   1.000
_cell.length_b   1.000
_cell.length_c   1.000
_cell.angle_alpha   90.00
_cell.angle_beta   90.00
_cell.angle_gamma   90.00
#
_symmetry.space_group_name_H-M   'P 1'
#
loop_
_entity.id
_entity.type
_entity.pdbx_description
1 polymer ?
#
loop_
_entity_poly.entity_id
_entity_poly.type
_entity_poly.pdbx_seq_one_letter_code
_entity_poly.pdbx_strand_id
1 'polypeptide(L)' 'MDIVFQNEKFEKECNNQRLLEKNQGKIRAKKIRQRLDDLRAANSLDEMRNLPGRCHELLHNRSGQLSLDVEDTHE' A
#
# COMPACT_ATOMS: atom_id res chain seq x y z
N MET A 1 -9.71 -7.55 -8.03
CA MET A 1 -8.27 -7.74 -8.30
C MET A 1 -7.70 -8.70 -7.26
N ASP A 2 -6.87 -9.66 -7.68
CA ASP A 2 -6.12 -10.51 -6.74
C ASP A 2 -4.87 -9.78 -6.24
N ILE A 3 -4.75 -9.66 -4.91
CA ILE A 3 -3.60 -9.00 -4.27
C ILE A 3 -2.68 -10.07 -3.73
N VAL A 4 -1.46 -10.12 -4.26
CA VAL A 4 -0.39 -11.01 -3.80
C VAL A 4 0.73 -10.19 -3.19
N PHE A 5 1.40 -10.75 -2.19
CA PHE A 5 2.50 -10.11 -1.51
C PHE A 5 3.81 -10.83 -1.84
N GLN A 6 4.88 -10.05 -2.02
CA GLN A 6 6.21 -10.63 -2.21
C GLN A 6 6.71 -11.36 -0.95
N ASN A 7 6.25 -10.95 0.23
CA ASN A 7 6.71 -11.48 1.51
C ASN A 7 5.53 -12.01 2.33
N GLU A 8 5.56 -13.31 2.64
CA GLU A 8 4.55 -13.99 3.46
C GLU A 8 4.42 -13.40 4.87
N LYS A 9 5.51 -12.87 5.44
CA LYS A 9 5.44 -12.18 6.75
C LYS A 9 4.56 -10.95 6.63
N PHE A 10 4.80 -10.14 5.60
CA PHE A 10 4.04 -8.92 5.37
C PHE A 10 2.58 -9.21 5.01
N GLU A 11 2.31 -10.28 4.26
CA GLU A 11 0.94 -10.76 4.04
C GLU A 11 0.24 -11.07 5.37
N LYS A 12 0.88 -11.81 6.28
CA LYS A 12 0.32 -12.13 7.60
C LYS A 12 0.07 -10.87 8.42
N GLU A 13 0.97 -9.89 8.34
CA GLU A 13 0.79 -8.58 8.98
C GLU A 13 -0.44 -7.87 8.42
N CYS A 14 -0.55 -7.71 7.11
CA CYS A 14 -1.69 -7.04 6.46
C CYS A 14 -3.03 -7.71 6.77
N ASN A 15 -3.05 -9.03 6.92
CA ASN A 15 -4.24 -9.80 7.28
C ASN A 15 -4.57 -9.77 8.79
N ASN A 16 -3.66 -9.32 9.64
CA ASN A 16 -3.88 -9.20 11.09
C ASN A 16 -3.65 -7.77 11.58
N GLN A 17 -4.74 -7.04 11.79
CA GLN A 17 -4.69 -5.62 12.19
C GLN A 17 -3.79 -5.35 13.40
N ARG A 18 -3.87 -6.19 14.45
CA ARG A 18 -3.05 -6.02 15.65
C ARG A 18 -1.56 -6.17 15.35
N LEU A 19 -1.21 -7.13 14.49
CA LEU A 19 0.17 -7.36 14.08
C LEU A 19 0.68 -6.22 13.20
N LEU A 20 -0.13 -5.74 12.27
CA LEU A 20 0.18 -4.59 11.44
C LEU A 20 0.43 -3.33 12.27
N GLU A 21 -0.46 -3.03 13.22
CA GLU A 21 -0.29 -1.89 14.15
C GLU A 21 0.96 -2.03 15.02
N LYS A 22 1.28 -3.25 15.47
CA LYS A 22 2.48 -3.52 16.27
C LYS A 22 3.76 -3.27 15.49
N ASN A 23 3.82 -3.66 14.22
CA ASN A 23 5.04 -3.61 13.42
C ASN A 23 5.20 -2.29 12.65
N GLN A 24 4.10 -1.70 12.17
CA GLN A 24 4.12 -0.47 11.36
C GLN A 24 3.68 0.77 12.16
N GLY A 25 3.10 0.60 13.35
CA GLY A 25 2.46 1.68 14.09
C GLY A 25 1.05 1.96 13.60
N LYS A 26 0.21 2.54 14.46
CA LYS A 26 -1.24 2.74 14.20
C LYS A 26 -1.54 3.55 12.94
N ILE A 27 -0.78 4.64 12.71
CA ILE A 27 -1.02 5.56 11.60
C ILE A 27 -0.71 4.87 10.26
N ARG A 28 0.48 4.27 10.13
CA ARG A 28 0.88 3.55 8.91
C ARG A 28 0.00 2.33 8.68
N ALA A 29 -0.35 1.59 9.74
CA ALA A 29 -1.25 0.43 9.63
C ALA A 29 -2.63 0.82 9.06
N LYS A 30 -3.21 1.94 9.52
CA LYS A 30 -4.47 2.47 8.95
C LYS A 30 -4.31 2.80 7.46
N LYS A 31 -3.24 3.49 7.08
CA LYS A 31 -2.97 3.84 5.68
C LYS A 31 -2.75 2.60 4.80
N ILE A 32 -1.92 1.65 5.22
CA ILE A 32 -1.68 0.38 4.50
C ILE A 32 -3.00 -0.34 4.25
N ARG A 33 -3.85 -0.45 5.26
CA ARG A 33 -5.15 -1.11 5.12
C ARG A 33 -6.08 -0.37 4.17
N GLN A 34 -6.06 0.96 4.22
CA GLN A 34 -6.79 1.79 3.27
C GLN A 34 -6.30 1.58 1.83
N ARG A 35 -4.99 1.51 1.59
CA ARG A 35 -4.44 1.22 0.24
C ARG A 35 -4.81 -0.16 -0.27
N LEU A 36 -4.86 -1.16 0.61
CA LEU A 36 -5.31 -2.50 0.23
C LEU A 36 -6.80 -2.54 -0.13
N ASP A 37 -7.61 -1.73 0.56
CA ASP A 37 -9.04 -1.58 0.26
C ASP A 37 -9.24 -0.83 -1.06
N ASP A 38 -8.53 0.28 -1.24
CA ASP A 38 -8.43 1.03 -2.51
C ASP A 38 -8.06 0.07 -3.67
N LEU A 39 -7.08 -0.82 -3.47
CA LEU A 39 -6.63 -1.81 -4.47
C LEU A 39 -7.68 -2.86 -4.79
N ARG A 40 -8.50 -3.23 -3.82
CA ARG A 40 -9.61 -4.15 -4.04
C ARG A 40 -10.78 -3.48 -4.76
N ALA A 41 -11.04 -2.20 -4.46
CA ALA A 41 -12.14 -1.43 -5.02
C ALA A 41 -11.84 -0.91 -6.44
N ALA A 42 -10.57 -0.64 -6.75
CA ALA A 42 -10.16 -0.14 -8.06
C ALA A 42 -10.40 -1.18 -9.17
N ASN A 43 -10.96 -0.70 -10.28
CA ASN A 43 -11.12 -1.52 -11.49
C ASN A 43 -9.82 -1.64 -12.28
N SER A 44 -8.94 -0.64 -12.18
CA SER A 44 -7.67 -0.54 -12.90
C SER A 44 -6.59 0.10 -12.02
N LEU A 45 -5.31 -0.23 -12.28
CA LEU A 45 -4.18 0.41 -11.60
C LEU A 45 -4.07 1.92 -11.87
N ASP A 46 -4.63 2.40 -12.98
CA ASP A 46 -4.67 3.83 -13.28
C ASP A 46 -5.48 4.63 -12.24
N GLU A 47 -6.56 4.03 -11.71
CA GLU A 47 -7.42 4.67 -10.70
C GLU A 47 -6.63 5.00 -9.43
N MET A 48 -5.59 4.22 -9.11
CA MET A 48 -4.69 4.48 -7.98
C MET A 48 -4.02 5.85 -8.06
N ARG A 49 -3.78 6.38 -9.27
CA ARG A 49 -3.12 7.68 -9.48
C ARG A 49 -3.98 8.85 -8.98
N ASN A 50 -5.29 8.67 -8.96
CA ASN A 50 -6.25 9.68 -8.50
C ASN A 50 -6.58 9.56 -7.02
N LEU A 51 -6.16 8.46 -6.37
CA LEU A 51 -6.40 8.22 -4.95
C LEU A 51 -5.34 8.93 -4.08
N PRO A 52 -5.68 9.23 -2.81
CA PRO A 52 -4.73 9.81 -1.88
C PRO A 52 -3.50 8.89 -1.72
N GLY A 53 -2.36 9.42 -1.26
CA GLY A 53 -1.15 8.62 -1.05
C GLY A 53 -0.10 8.70 -2.16
N ARG A 54 -0.11 9.78 -2.96
CA ARG A 54 0.94 10.12 -3.93
C ARG A 54 1.41 8.89 -4.73
N CYS A 55 0.50 8.32 -5.51
CA CYS A 55 0.85 7.21 -6.37
C CYS A 55 1.79 7.70 -7.48
N HIS A 56 3.00 7.16 -7.54
CA HIS A 56 3.99 7.54 -8.56
C HIS A 56 4.69 6.30 -9.12
N GLU A 57 5.02 6.36 -10.41
CA GLU A 57 5.76 5.29 -11.06
C GLU A 57 7.24 5.35 -10.66
N LEU A 58 7.81 4.18 -10.38
CA LEU A 58 9.23 4.04 -10.13
C LEU A 58 10.01 4.03 -11.45
N LEU A 59 11.23 4.53 -11.43
CA LEU A 59 12.08 4.65 -12.63
C LEU A 59 13.14 3.54 -12.69
N HIS A 60 13.85 3.48 -13.83
CA HIS A 60 14.97 2.55 -14.06
C HIS A 60 14.57 1.08 -13.88
N ASN A 61 15.27 0.36 -13.00
CA ASN A 61 15.13 -1.09 -12.77
C ASN A 61 13.76 -1.48 -12.19
N ARG A 62 12.92 -0.50 -11.84
CA ARG A 62 11.56 -0.69 -11.31
C ARG A 62 10.50 0.01 -12.18
N SER A 63 10.84 0.37 -13.41
CA SER A 63 9.86 0.93 -14.37
C SER A 63 8.67 -0.02 -14.54
N GLY A 64 7.46 0.57 -14.61
CA GLY A 64 6.19 -0.16 -14.59
C GLY A 64 5.68 -0.56 -13.20
N GLN A 65 6.43 -0.26 -12.12
CA GLN A 65 5.95 -0.44 -10.74
C GLN A 65 5.45 0.88 -10.18
N LEU A 66 4.31 0.84 -9.49
CA LEU A 66 3.75 1.99 -8.79
C LEU A 66 4.12 1.93 -7.30
N SER A 67 4.53 3.08 -6.76
CA SER A 67 4.76 3.28 -5.34
C SER A 67 3.62 4.12 -4.77
N LEU A 68 3.11 3.69 -3.61
CA LEU A 68 2.10 4.38 -2.83
C LEU A 68 2.73 4.79 -1.51
N ASP A 69 2.54 6.04 -1.15
CA ASP A 69 3.00 6.59 0.10
C ASP A 69 2.08 6.18 1.26
N VAL A 70 2.70 5.71 2.34
CA VAL A 70 2.06 5.30 3.60
C VAL A 70 2.50 6.19 4.77
N GLU A 71 3.26 7.25 4.51
CA GLU A 71 3.91 8.14 5.47
C GLU A 71 3.81 9.58 4.98
N ASP A 72 3.08 10.40 5.73
CA ASP A 72 3.13 11.83 5.45
C ASP A 72 4.38 12.39 6.15
N THR A 73 5.57 12.20 5.57
CA THR A 73 6.75 13.00 5.95
C THR A 73 6.58 14.38 5.35
N HIS A 74 5.76 15.21 6.00
CA HIS A 74 6.04 16.62 6.05
C HIS A 74 6.93 16.82 7.29
N GLU A 75 8.23 16.87 7.05
CA GLU A 75 9.12 17.73 7.85
C GLU A 75 9.09 19.13 7.22
#